data_AF-A0A940UUS7-F1
#
_entry.id   AF-A0A940UUS7-F1
#
_cell.length_a   1.000
_cell.length_b   1.000
_cell.length_c   1.000
_cell.angle_alpha   90.00
_cell.angle_beta   90.00
_cell.angle_gamma   90.00
#
_symmetry.space_group_name_H-M   'P 1'
#
loop_
_entity.id
_entity.type
_entity.pdbx_description
1 polymer ?
#
loop_
_entity_poly.entity_id
_entity_poly.type
_entity_poly.pdbx_seq_one_letter_code
_entity_poly.pdbx_strand_id
1 'polypeptide(L)'
;RFVILAREADAEPGNKCSVTFSIKHEAGTLFSILKMFSDAGINLTRIESRPIRDDSRQYAFLLDFEGNAEDEPVKASIEQLRAIVLTFKFLGCYRGGLR
;
A
#
# COMPACT_ATOMS: atom_id res chain seq x y z
N ARG A 1 15.70 0.75 -9.65
CA ARG A 1 15.32 0.05 -8.40
C ARG A 1 14.78 -1.31 -8.79
N PHE A 2 15.30 -2.38 -8.20
CA PHE A 2 14.81 -3.74 -8.42
C PHE A 2 14.01 -4.21 -7.19
N VAL A 3 13.11 -5.16 -7.39
CA VAL A 3 12.41 -5.89 -6.33
C VAL A 3 12.58 -7.38 -6.59
N ILE A 4 12.83 -8.14 -5.54
CA ILE A 4 12.92 -9.61 -5.59
C ILE A 4 11.56 -10.15 -5.15
N LEU A 5 11.01 -11.10 -5.90
CA LEU A 5 9.70 -11.69 -5.62
C LEU A 5 9.86 -13.15 -5.22
N ALA A 6 9.14 -13.55 -4.18
CA ALA A 6 9.02 -14.93 -3.73
C ALA A 6 7.55 -15.28 -3.52
N ARG A 7 7.23 -16.58 -3.48
CA ARG A 7 5.87 -17.05 -3.16
C ARG A 7 5.58 -16.98 -1.67
N GLU A 8 6.61 -17.18 -0.85
CA GLU A 8 6.54 -17.21 0.61
C GLU A 8 7.19 -15.95 1.17
N ALA A 9 6.79 -15.56 2.38
CA ALA A 9 7.40 -14.45 3.08
C ALA A 9 8.81 -14.81 3.57
N ASP A 10 9.71 -13.84 3.55
CA ASP A 10 11.01 -13.99 4.18
C ASP A 10 10.85 -14.15 5.71
N ALA A 11 11.78 -14.89 6.32
CA ALA A 11 11.79 -15.08 7.77
C ALA A 11 12.18 -13.82 8.54
N GLU A 12 12.90 -12.88 7.90
CA GLU A 12 13.31 -11.64 8.55
C GLU A 12 12.24 -10.54 8.42
N PRO A 13 12.02 -9.76 9.49
CA PRO A 13 11.06 -8.67 9.46
C PRO A 13 11.50 -7.58 8.46
N GLY A 14 10.66 -7.30 7.47
CA GLY A 14 10.81 -6.16 6.57
C GLY A 14 10.58 -4.82 7.28
N ASN A 15 11.13 -3.74 6.74
CA ASN A 15 10.90 -2.37 7.22
C ASN A 15 10.22 -1.48 6.18
N LYS A 16 9.81 -2.08 5.06
CA LYS A 16 9.04 -1.44 4.00
C LYS A 16 8.00 -2.43 3.50
N CYS A 17 6.76 -1.97 3.35
CA CYS A 17 5.67 -2.78 2.85
C CYS A 17 5.12 -2.21 1.55
N SER A 18 4.57 -3.09 0.71
CA SER A 18 3.91 -2.71 -0.54
C SER A 18 2.48 -3.24 -0.59
N VAL A 19 1.55 -2.40 -1.04
CA VAL A 19 0.15 -2.77 -1.29
C VAL A 19 -0.28 -2.30 -2.66
N THR A 20 -1.24 -3.01 -3.24
CA THR A 20 -2.00 -2.51 -4.39
C THR A 20 -3.47 -2.45 -4.04
N PHE A 21 -4.13 -1.39 -4.47
CA PHE A 21 -5.57 -1.25 -4.28
C PHE A 21 -6.20 -0.48 -5.44
N SER A 22 -7.51 -0.59 -5.62
CA SER A 22 -8.24 0.24 -6.56
C SER A 22 -9.33 1.07 -5.90
N ILE A 23 -9.56 2.26 -6.44
CA ILE A 23 -10.59 3.19 -5.97
C ILE A 23 -11.41 3.70 -7.16
N LYS A 24 -12.61 4.21 -6.85
CA LYS A 24 -13.38 5.01 -7.80
C LYS A 24 -12.64 6.32 -8.08
N HIS A 25 -12.77 6.81 -9.30
CA HIS A 25 -12.25 8.10 -9.73
C HIS A 25 -13.18 9.23 -9.26
N GLU A 26 -13.16 9.46 -7.95
CA GLU A 26 -13.97 10.47 -7.28
C GLU A 26 -13.03 11.45 -6.53
N ALA A 27 -13.43 12.71 -6.46
CA ALA A 27 -12.63 13.74 -5.81
C ALA A 27 -12.48 13.42 -4.31
N GLY A 28 -11.26 13.52 -3.80
CA GLY A 28 -10.96 13.30 -2.38
C GLY A 28 -10.73 11.83 -1.98
N THR A 29 -11.10 10.84 -2.80
CA THR A 29 -10.96 9.42 -2.42
C THR A 29 -9.52 9.03 -2.13
N LEU A 30 -8.57 9.43 -3.00
CA LEU A 30 -7.16 9.18 -2.75
C LEU A 30 -6.65 9.98 -1.55
N PHE A 31 -7.07 11.24 -1.41
CA PHE A 31 -6.66 12.09 -0.29
C PHE A 31 -7.03 11.47 1.06
N SER A 32 -8.25 10.94 1.21
CA SER A 32 -8.70 10.27 2.43
C SER A 32 -7.81 9.07 2.80
N ILE A 33 -7.34 8.32 1.79
CA ILE A 33 -6.39 7.22 1.99
C ILE A 33 -5.03 7.74 2.45
N LEU A 34 -4.47 8.76 1.78
CA LEU A 34 -3.16 9.31 2.19
C LEU A 34 -3.23 9.94 3.58
N LYS A 35 -4.34 10.60 3.91
CA LYS A 35 -4.60 11.16 5.23
C LYS A 35 -4.64 10.07 6.30
N MET A 36 -5.28 8.93 6.03
CA MET A 36 -5.30 7.79 6.96
C MET A 36 -3.87 7.34 7.33
N PHE A 37 -2.99 7.12 6.35
CA PHE A 37 -1.59 6.75 6.62
C PHE A 37 -0.84 7.85 7.38
N SER A 38 -1.08 9.11 7.04
CA SER A 38 -0.48 10.26 7.75
C SER A 38 -0.94 10.34 9.20
N ASP A 39 -2.22 10.15 9.47
CA ASP A 39 -2.80 10.20 10.82
C ASP A 39 -2.29 9.02 11.68
N ALA A 40 -1.95 7.89 11.05
CA ALA A 40 -1.29 6.74 11.68
C ALA A 40 0.23 6.90 11.85
N GLY A 41 0.82 8.03 11.40
CA GLY A 41 2.26 8.28 11.47
C GLY A 41 3.10 7.40 10.53
N ILE A 42 2.49 6.84 9.48
CA ILE A 42 3.16 5.93 8.54
C ILE A 42 3.72 6.73 7.36
N ASN A 43 5.02 6.65 7.16
CA ASN A 43 5.71 7.36 6.08
C ASN A 43 5.57 6.63 4.74
N LEU A 44 5.06 7.32 3.73
CA LEU A 44 4.93 6.79 2.37
C LEU A 44 6.23 7.02 1.59
N THR A 45 6.71 6.00 0.88
CA THR A 45 7.97 6.09 0.11
C THR A 45 7.77 6.02 -1.40
N ARG A 46 6.59 5.61 -1.85
CA ARG A 46 6.22 5.57 -3.27
C ARG A 46 4.72 5.49 -3.44
N ILE A 47 4.19 6.24 -4.39
CA ILE A 47 2.83 6.11 -4.87
C ILE A 47 2.80 6.20 -6.39
N GLU A 48 2.17 5.24 -7.04
CA GLU A 48 1.98 5.22 -8.49
C GLU A 48 0.53 4.89 -8.82
N SER A 49 -0.09 5.69 -9.67
CA SER A 49 -1.42 5.41 -10.23
C SER A 49 -1.30 4.68 -11.56
N ARG A 50 -2.28 3.81 -11.84
CA ARG A 50 -2.44 3.12 -13.12
C ARG A 50 -3.94 3.12 -13.51
N PRO A 51 -4.31 3.56 -14.73
CA PRO A 51 -5.68 3.43 -15.20
C PRO A 51 -6.00 1.95 -15.41
N ILE A 52 -7.23 1.54 -15.05
CA ILE A 52 -7.72 0.19 -15.31
C ILE A 52 -8.32 0.16 -16.72
N ARG A 53 -7.84 -0.74 -17.59
CA ARG A 53 -8.17 -0.76 -19.03
C ARG A 53 -9.67 -0.90 -19.31
N ASP A 54 -10.39 -1.66 -18.49
CA ASP A 54 -11.79 -2.02 -18.71
C ASP A 54 -12.79 -1.14 -17.91
N ASP A 55 -12.29 -0.20 -17.10
CA ASP A 55 -13.15 0.75 -16.37
C ASP A 55 -12.44 2.10 -16.17
N SER A 56 -12.79 3.08 -17.01
CA SER A 56 -12.24 4.44 -16.96
C SER A 56 -12.63 5.21 -15.69
N ARG A 57 -13.52 4.68 -14.85
CA ARG A 57 -13.91 5.26 -13.56
C ARG A 57 -13.15 4.68 -12.39
N GLN A 58 -12.18 3.80 -12.61
CA GLN A 58 -11.36 3.21 -11.55
C GLN A 58 -9.88 3.42 -11.79
N TYR A 59 -9.15 3.62 -10.70
CA TYR A 59 -7.70 3.71 -10.70
C TYR A 59 -7.12 2.69 -9.74
N ALA A 60 -6.12 1.96 -10.21
CA ALA A 60 -5.27 1.14 -9.36
C ALA A 60 -4.09 1.97 -8.86
N PHE A 61 -3.69 1.71 -7.63
CA PHE A 61 -2.53 2.32 -6.99
C PHE A 61 -1.59 1.24 -6.50
N LEU A 62 -0.29 1.49 -6.67
CA LEU A 62 0.78 0.80 -5.98
C LEU A 62 1.38 1.76 -4.96
N LEU A 63 1.38 1.36 -3.69
CA LEU A 63 1.84 2.17 -2.57
C LEU A 63 2.92 1.42 -1.80
N ASP A 64 4.09 2.05 -1.64
CA ASP A 64 5.14 1.58 -0.73
C ASP A 64 5.18 2.50 0.49
N PHE A 65 5.33 1.95 1.69
CA PHE A 65 5.42 2.70 2.95
C PHE A 65 6.37 2.03 3.94
N GLU A 66 6.90 2.80 4.89
CA GLU A 66 7.78 2.31 5.96
C GLU A 66 6.96 1.63 7.06
N GLY A 67 7.50 0.52 7.58
CA GLY A 67 6.88 -0.27 8.63
C GLY A 67 6.99 -1.78 8.39
N ASN A 68 6.46 -2.54 9.34
CA ASN A 68 6.39 -3.99 9.30
C ASN A 68 4.93 -4.47 9.40
N ALA A 69 4.62 -5.63 8.82
CA ALA A 69 3.29 -6.23 8.89
C ALA A 69 2.84 -6.55 10.33
N GLU A 70 3.79 -6.70 11.25
CA GLU A 70 3.55 -6.99 12.67
C GLU A 70 3.26 -5.73 13.51
N ASP A 71 3.58 -4.54 13.00
CA ASP A 71 3.36 -3.28 13.71
C ASP A 71 1.86 -2.96 13.78
N GLU A 72 1.34 -2.72 14.99
CA GLU A 72 -0.08 -2.42 15.20
C GLU A 72 -0.62 -1.26 14.34
N PRO A 73 0.09 -0.11 14.19
CA PRO A 73 -0.36 0.97 13.30
C PRO A 73 -0.49 0.53 11.84
N VAL A 74 0.41 -0.35 11.38
CA VAL A 74 0.40 -0.87 10.01
C VAL A 74 -0.75 -1.85 9.82
N LYS A 75 -0.95 -2.79 10.75
CA LYS A 75 -2.07 -3.73 10.73
C LYS A 75 -3.41 -2.99 10.67
N ALA A 76 -3.61 -2.02 11.56
CA ALA A 76 -4.83 -1.23 11.61
C ALA A 76 -5.07 -0.45 10.30
N SER A 77 -4.02 0.18 9.76
CA SER A 77 -4.12 0.94 8.50
C SER A 77 -4.41 0.04 7.29
N ILE A 78 -3.83 -1.17 7.25
CA ILE A 78 -4.10 -2.15 6.19
C ILE A 78 -5.56 -2.62 6.22
N GLU A 79 -6.08 -2.97 7.40
CA GLU A 79 -7.48 -3.41 7.51
C GLU A 79 -8.46 -2.27 7.22
N GLN A 80 -8.16 -1.06 7.68
CA GLN A 80 -8.97 0.12 7.36
C GLN A 80 -8.96 0.42 5.85
N LEU A 81 -7.79 0.33 5.21
CA LEU A 81 -7.66 0.51 3.77
C LEU A 81 -8.49 -0.55 3.02
N ARG A 82 -8.32 -1.83 3.38
CA ARG A 82 -9.06 -2.96 2.78
C ARG A 82 -10.58 -2.75 2.85
N ALA A 83 -11.09 -2.15 3.92
CA ALA A 83 -12.52 -1.91 4.11
C ALA A 83 -13.11 -0.81 3.19
N ILE A 84 -12.30 0.12 2.69
CA ILE A 84 -12.78 1.30 1.95
C ILE A 84 -12.46 1.29 0.44
N VAL A 85 -11.60 0.36 -0.01
CA VAL A 85 -11.19 0.25 -1.42
C VAL A 85 -11.98 -0.83 -2.15
N LEU A 86 -12.02 -0.74 -3.48
CA LEU A 86 -12.75 -1.70 -4.32
C LEU A 86 -12.03 -3.05 -4.42
N THR A 87 -10.71 -2.99 -4.54
CA THR A 87 -9.83 -4.15 -4.53
C THR A 87 -8.63 -3.86 -3.64
N PHE A 88 -8.11 -4.89 -2.99
CA PHE A 88 -6.94 -4.78 -2.13
C PHE A 88 -6.08 -6.03 -2.27
N LYS A 89 -4.77 -5.83 -2.36
CA LYS A 89 -3.77 -6.89 -2.28
C LYS A 89 -2.57 -6.39 -1.49
N PHE A 90 -2.26 -7.11 -0.43
CA PHE A 90 -1.00 -6.97 0.28
C PHE A 90 0.09 -7.72 -0.48
N LEU A 91 1.19 -7.04 -0.84
CA LEU A 91 2.29 -7.65 -1.60
C LEU A 91 3.42 -8.16 -0.69
N GLY A 92 3.40 -7.81 0.59
CA GLY A 92 4.41 -8.20 1.57
C GLY A 92 5.21 -7.01 2.09
N CYS A 93 6.00 -7.29 3.15
CA CYS A 93 7.04 -6.40 3.63
C CYS A 93 8.42 -7.00 3.31
N TYR A 94 9.37 -6.15 3.00
CA TYR A 94 10.73 -6.51 2.60
C TYR A 94 11.72 -5.54 3.24
N ARG A 95 13.00 -5.92 3.23
CA ARG A 95 14.07 -5.01 3.64
C ARG A 95 14.23 -3.91 2.58
N GLY A 96 13.90 -2.69 2.94
CA GLY A 96 14.21 -1.50 2.16
C GLY A 96 15.72 -1.39 1.96
N GLY A 97 16.15 -1.03 0.76
CA GLY A 97 17.56 -0.74 0.52
C GLY A 97 18.02 0.40 1.43
N LEU A 98 19.21 0.25 2.02
CA LEU A 98 19.90 1.34 2.70
C LEU A 98 20.04 2.48 1.67
N ARG A 99 19.49 3.65 1.99
CA ARG A 99 19.82 4.87 1.25
C ARG A 99 21.21 5.33 1.64
#